data_AF-A0A1T4YQK3-F1
#
_entry.id   AF-A0A1T4YQK3-F1
#
_cell.length_a   1.000
_cell.length_b   1.000
_cell.length_c   1.000
_cell.angle_alpha   90.00
_cell.angle_beta   90.00
_cell.angle_gamma   90.00
#
_symmetry.space_group_name_H-M   'P 1'
#
loop_
_entity.id
_entity.type
_entity.pdbx_description
1 polymer ?
#
loop_
_entity_poly.entity_id
_entity_poly.type
_entity_poly.pdbx_seq_one_letter_code
_entity_poly.pdbx_strand_id
1 'polypeptide(L)'
;MSLPPFLVKATLLLTVLLGFSSMTAQAQNEYIICSGGPALRKWEDLRNPGQQHDRWWGNFVRTARVRMQELQRTQPKGTVVTWLVYRDSYLRRAAEDHDPLTSHIESVQSTYGINLVWFRSKDDLINYINRGSSTVPRNRHKISGFEFFGHSNKYCFLFDYSSDVYAASTVWLHENDLPRISRGAFARNAYCQSWGCHTGESMSRAWKKATGVPMVGAIGKTDYSFMHLRGWKVALGSGGRWTN
;
A
#
# COMPACT_ATOMS: atom_id res chain seq x y z
N MET A 1 46.64 67.72 -38.88
CA MET A 1 45.34 67.05 -39.10
C MET A 1 45.44 65.67 -38.46
N SER A 2 44.69 65.49 -37.39
CA SER A 2 44.80 64.42 -36.39
C SER A 2 43.87 63.24 -36.73
N LEU A 3 44.39 62.01 -36.65
CA LEU A 3 43.62 60.76 -36.69
C LEU A 3 42.94 60.52 -35.33
N PRO A 4 41.66 60.08 -35.29
CA PRO A 4 41.06 59.58 -34.06
C PRO A 4 41.15 58.04 -33.95
N PRO A 5 41.25 57.51 -32.71
CA PRO A 5 41.38 56.09 -32.38
C PRO A 5 40.01 55.42 -32.16
N PHE A 6 40.01 54.17 -31.67
CA PHE A 6 38.92 53.32 -31.14
C PHE A 6 38.76 52.01 -31.93
N LEU A 7 39.61 51.02 -31.65
CA LEU A 7 39.36 49.93 -30.69
C LEU A 7 38.02 49.19 -30.90
N VAL A 8 38.15 48.03 -31.54
CA VAL A 8 37.59 46.73 -31.13
C VAL A 8 36.16 46.78 -30.57
N LYS A 9 35.16 46.59 -31.43
CA LYS A 9 33.84 46.08 -31.05
C LYS A 9 33.51 44.81 -31.83
N ALA A 10 34.37 43.81 -31.70
CA ALA A 10 33.97 42.43 -31.88
C ALA A 10 33.33 41.96 -30.56
N THR A 11 32.08 42.35 -30.32
CA THR A 11 31.30 41.82 -29.19
C THR A 11 30.26 40.88 -29.78
N LEU A 12 30.77 39.67 -30.03
CA LEU A 12 30.09 38.39 -29.95
C LEU A 12 28.62 38.52 -29.52
N LEU A 13 27.73 38.38 -30.49
CA LEU A 13 26.32 38.06 -30.29
C LEU A 13 26.27 36.64 -29.70
N LEU A 14 26.64 36.48 -28.44
CA LEU A 14 26.41 35.27 -27.68
C LEU A 14 24.92 35.28 -27.34
N THR A 15 24.12 34.79 -28.28
CA THR A 15 22.80 34.23 -28.00
C THR A 15 22.97 33.23 -26.87
N VAL A 16 22.79 33.71 -25.65
CA VAL A 16 22.57 32.89 -24.47
C VAL A 16 21.21 32.21 -24.69
N LEU A 17 21.25 31.09 -25.42
CA LEU A 17 20.29 30.01 -25.29
C LEU A 17 20.41 29.51 -23.85
N LEU A 18 19.80 30.26 -22.92
CA LEU A 18 19.30 29.71 -21.67
C LEU A 18 18.17 28.75 -22.08
N GLY A 19 18.59 27.56 -22.53
CA GLY A 19 17.76 26.38 -22.43
C GLY A 19 17.44 26.22 -20.96
N PHE A 20 16.33 26.82 -20.54
CA PHE A 20 15.57 26.31 -19.40
C PHE A 20 15.14 24.91 -19.79
N SER A 21 16.06 23.95 -19.68
CA SER A 21 15.72 22.58 -19.39
C SER A 21 14.96 22.66 -18.08
N SER A 22 13.65 22.85 -18.18
CA SER A 22 12.74 22.48 -17.13
C SER A 22 12.97 20.98 -16.97
N MET A 23 13.91 20.62 -16.11
CA MET A 23 13.83 19.35 -15.43
C MET A 23 12.49 19.43 -14.72
N THR A 24 11.43 19.00 -15.38
CA THR A 24 10.19 18.66 -14.72
C THR A 24 10.62 17.73 -13.61
N ALA A 25 10.61 18.23 -12.37
CA ALA A 25 10.98 17.44 -11.21
C ALA A 25 10.11 16.19 -11.32
N GLN A 26 10.74 15.06 -11.65
CA GLN A 26 10.00 13.83 -11.86
C GLN A 26 9.29 13.57 -10.53
N ALA A 27 7.96 13.55 -10.56
CA ALA A 27 7.18 13.28 -9.38
C ALA A 27 7.75 12.02 -8.74
N GLN A 28 8.21 12.14 -7.49
CA GLN A 28 8.71 10.98 -6.79
C GLN A 28 7.53 10.03 -6.62
N ASN A 29 7.79 8.74 -6.70
CA ASN A 29 6.74 7.74 -6.61
C ASN A 29 6.71 7.16 -5.21
N GLU A 30 5.51 6.90 -4.70
CA GLU A 30 5.29 6.10 -3.50
C GLU A 30 4.55 4.82 -3.89
N TYR A 31 5.04 3.68 -3.42
CA TYR A 31 4.34 2.42 -3.48
C TYR A 31 3.82 2.07 -2.08
N ILE A 32 2.51 1.95 -1.95
CA ILE A 32 1.85 1.67 -0.67
C ILE A 32 1.52 0.19 -0.59
N ILE A 33 1.93 -0.44 0.51
CA ILE A 33 1.38 -1.71 0.96
C ILE A 33 0.52 -1.44 2.20
N CYS A 34 -0.70 -1.94 2.21
CA CYS A 34 -1.63 -1.83 3.33
C CYS A 34 -1.89 -3.23 3.90
N SER A 35 -1.63 -3.42 5.19
CA SER A 35 -1.87 -4.69 5.88
C SER A 35 -2.95 -4.53 6.95
N GLY A 36 -3.97 -5.39 6.87
CA GLY A 36 -4.90 -5.64 7.96
C GLY A 36 -4.26 -6.49 9.06
N GLY A 37 -5.08 -6.87 10.03
CA GLY A 37 -4.70 -7.53 11.26
C GLY A 37 -5.13 -8.99 11.37
N PRO A 38 -4.45 -9.79 12.21
CA PRO A 38 -4.89 -11.15 12.51
C PRO A 38 -6.06 -11.17 13.50
N ALA A 39 -6.84 -12.25 13.46
CA ALA A 39 -7.76 -12.63 14.52
C ALA A 39 -7.02 -13.01 15.82
N LEU A 40 -7.73 -13.05 16.95
CA LEU A 40 -7.24 -13.63 18.20
C LEU A 40 -7.43 -15.15 18.21
N ARG A 41 -6.53 -15.88 18.87
CA ARG A 41 -6.60 -17.33 19.11
C ARG A 41 -7.90 -17.73 19.75
N LYS A 42 -8.32 -17.04 20.83
CA LYS A 42 -9.58 -17.33 21.51
C LYS A 42 -10.79 -17.29 20.59
N TRP A 43 -10.73 -16.51 19.51
CA TRP A 43 -11.78 -16.43 18.50
C TRP A 43 -11.60 -17.47 17.39
N GLU A 44 -10.37 -17.74 16.98
CA GLU A 44 -10.05 -18.78 16.00
C GLU A 44 -10.36 -20.19 16.52
N ASP A 45 -10.17 -20.45 17.80
CA ASP A 45 -10.40 -21.74 18.43
C ASP A 45 -11.89 -22.06 18.61
N LEU A 46 -12.78 -21.07 18.48
CA LEU A 46 -14.23 -21.28 18.42
C LEU A 46 -14.72 -21.68 17.03
N ARG A 47 -13.89 -21.55 15.99
CA ARG A 47 -14.27 -21.93 14.62
C ARG A 47 -14.15 -23.44 14.44
N ASN A 48 -14.98 -23.99 13.55
CA ASN A 48 -14.86 -25.40 13.16
C ASN A 48 -13.44 -25.69 12.61
N PRO A 49 -12.88 -26.88 12.86
CA PRO A 49 -11.63 -27.32 12.25
C PRO A 49 -11.63 -27.13 10.73
N GLY A 50 -10.59 -26.48 10.20
CA GLY A 50 -10.45 -26.17 8.77
C GLY A 50 -11.12 -24.85 8.35
N GLN A 51 -11.85 -24.17 9.25
CA GLN A 51 -12.42 -22.84 9.01
C GLN A 51 -11.63 -21.72 9.69
N GLN A 52 -10.55 -22.05 10.41
CA GLN A 52 -9.62 -21.07 10.97
C GLN A 52 -8.89 -20.33 9.85
N HIS A 53 -8.71 -19.03 10.02
CA HIS A 53 -8.04 -18.14 9.10
C HIS A 53 -6.64 -17.75 9.58
N ASP A 54 -6.48 -17.41 10.87
CA ASP A 54 -5.28 -16.76 11.42
C ASP A 54 -4.62 -17.57 12.52
N ARG A 55 -4.39 -18.86 12.22
CA ARG A 55 -3.52 -19.72 13.05
C ARG A 55 -2.09 -19.23 13.14
N TRP A 56 -1.69 -18.25 12.35
CA TRP A 56 -0.42 -17.55 12.49
C TRP A 56 -0.63 -16.06 12.32
N TRP A 57 -0.14 -15.26 13.29
CA TRP A 57 -0.30 -13.81 13.30
C TRP A 57 0.33 -13.14 12.06
N GLY A 58 1.34 -13.79 11.48
CA GLY A 58 2.18 -13.28 10.40
C GLY A 58 1.59 -13.42 9.00
N ASN A 59 0.38 -13.98 8.83
CA ASN A 59 -0.21 -14.29 7.52
C ASN A 59 -0.13 -13.11 6.54
N PHE A 60 -0.58 -11.93 6.95
CA PHE A 60 -0.61 -10.74 6.08
C PHE A 60 0.74 -10.03 6.03
N VAL A 61 1.40 -9.85 7.18
CA VAL A 61 2.63 -9.06 7.27
C VAL A 61 3.84 -9.77 6.66
N ARG A 62 3.87 -11.10 6.65
CA ARG A 62 4.98 -11.85 6.03
C ARG A 62 4.95 -11.74 4.52
N THR A 63 3.79 -11.93 3.90
CA THR A 63 3.67 -11.79 2.45
C THR A 63 3.91 -10.33 2.03
N ALA A 64 3.40 -9.36 2.79
CA ALA A 64 3.69 -7.94 2.59
C ALA A 64 5.20 -7.67 2.63
N ARG A 65 5.92 -8.21 3.61
CA ARG A 65 7.40 -8.10 3.70
C ARG A 65 8.08 -8.61 2.44
N VAL A 66 7.73 -9.81 1.97
CA VAL A 66 8.34 -10.40 0.76
C VAL A 66 8.02 -9.52 -0.44
N ARG A 67 6.80 -9.01 -0.53
CA ARG A 67 6.40 -8.10 -1.60
C ARG A 67 7.21 -6.79 -1.60
N MET A 68 7.50 -6.19 -0.44
CA MET A 68 8.37 -5.01 -0.37
C MET A 68 9.77 -5.28 -0.93
N GLN A 69 10.33 -6.46 -0.65
CA GLN A 69 11.64 -6.83 -1.22
C GLN A 69 11.60 -6.99 -2.74
N GLU A 70 10.49 -7.49 -3.29
CA GLU A 70 10.29 -7.54 -4.73
C GLU A 70 10.16 -6.13 -5.31
N LEU A 71 9.41 -5.25 -4.65
CA LEU A 71 9.23 -3.85 -5.08
C LEU A 71 10.56 -3.10 -5.09
N GLN A 72 11.40 -3.26 -4.07
CA GLN A 72 12.73 -2.63 -4.03
C GLN A 72 13.64 -3.06 -5.19
N ARG A 73 13.41 -4.25 -5.76
CA ARG A 73 14.16 -4.74 -6.93
C ARG A 73 13.55 -4.33 -8.27
N THR A 74 12.22 -4.16 -8.32
CA THR A 74 11.47 -4.03 -9.57
C THR A 74 10.95 -2.63 -9.85
N GLN A 75 10.75 -1.81 -8.82
CA GLN A 75 10.32 -0.43 -8.97
C GLN A 75 11.50 0.48 -9.36
N PRO A 76 11.23 1.62 -10.03
CA PRO A 76 12.27 2.61 -10.32
C PRO A 76 13.03 3.04 -9.06
N LYS A 77 14.34 3.26 -9.20
CA LYS A 77 15.19 3.77 -8.11
C LYS A 77 14.59 5.07 -7.54
N GLY A 78 14.58 5.18 -6.21
CA GLY A 78 14.00 6.33 -5.51
C GLY A 78 12.49 6.23 -5.24
N THR A 79 11.82 5.15 -5.66
CA THR A 79 10.44 4.88 -5.22
C THR A 79 10.42 4.64 -3.72
N VAL A 80 9.64 5.43 -2.98
CA VAL A 80 9.42 5.24 -1.55
C VAL A 80 8.46 4.06 -1.37
N VAL A 81 8.84 3.06 -0.59
CA VAL A 81 7.93 1.99 -0.19
C VAL A 81 7.37 2.35 1.18
N THR A 82 6.05 2.52 1.26
CA THR A 82 5.33 2.77 2.50
C THR A 82 4.53 1.54 2.90
N TRP A 83 4.59 1.17 4.17
CA TRP A 83 3.79 0.13 4.75
C TRP A 83 2.81 0.69 5.78
N LEU A 84 1.53 0.66 5.44
CA LEU A 84 0.43 1.00 6.33
C LEU A 84 -0.02 -0.27 7.05
N VAL A 85 0.04 -0.30 8.38
CA VAL A 85 -0.35 -1.49 9.17
C VAL A 85 -1.42 -1.11 10.20
N TYR A 86 -2.50 -1.88 10.24
CA TYR A 86 -3.53 -1.71 11.27
C TYR A 86 -2.98 -2.14 12.63
N ARG A 87 -2.80 -1.20 13.56
CA ARG A 87 -2.00 -1.42 14.78
C ARG A 87 -2.71 -2.29 15.82
N ASP A 88 -3.99 -2.05 16.04
CA ASP A 88 -4.66 -2.51 17.25
C ASP A 88 -4.88 -4.02 17.29
N SER A 89 -5.01 -4.67 16.12
CA SER A 89 -5.03 -6.14 16.03
C SER A 89 -3.73 -6.78 16.51
N TYR A 90 -2.57 -6.20 16.14
CA TYR A 90 -1.27 -6.73 16.52
C TYR A 90 -0.98 -6.51 18.00
N LEU A 91 -1.44 -5.41 18.60
CA LEU A 91 -1.34 -5.21 20.04
C LEU A 91 -2.13 -6.26 20.82
N ARG A 92 -3.38 -6.52 20.42
CA ARG A 92 -4.23 -7.51 21.10
C ARG A 92 -3.69 -8.91 20.91
N ARG A 93 -3.25 -9.25 19.70
CA ARG A 93 -2.65 -10.56 19.43
C ARG A 93 -1.31 -10.75 20.14
N ALA A 94 -0.50 -9.70 20.27
CA ALA A 94 0.75 -9.73 21.05
C ALA A 94 0.50 -10.01 22.54
N ALA A 95 -0.55 -9.43 23.11
CA ALA A 95 -0.93 -9.68 24.49
C ALA A 95 -1.34 -11.15 24.73
N GLU A 96 -2.05 -11.77 23.77
CA GLU A 96 -2.49 -13.16 23.84
C GLU A 96 -1.35 -14.17 23.57
N ASP A 97 -0.52 -13.91 22.56
CA ASP A 97 0.60 -14.78 22.19
C ASP A 97 1.82 -14.59 23.13
N HIS A 98 1.79 -13.60 24.04
CA HIS A 98 2.93 -13.19 24.88
C HIS A 98 4.22 -12.91 24.07
N ASP A 99 4.07 -12.34 22.88
CA ASP A 99 5.14 -12.10 21.90
C ASP A 99 5.07 -10.65 21.39
N PRO A 100 6.17 -9.86 21.34
CA PRO A 100 6.14 -8.45 20.92
C PRO A 100 5.94 -8.27 19.40
N LEU A 101 4.76 -8.59 18.88
CA LEU A 101 4.45 -8.61 17.44
C LEU A 101 4.67 -7.26 16.74
N THR A 102 4.40 -6.14 17.42
CA THR A 102 4.66 -4.81 16.85
C THR A 102 6.15 -4.56 16.66
N SER A 103 7.00 -5.05 17.57
CA SER A 103 8.46 -4.94 17.42
C SER A 103 8.98 -5.81 16.28
N HIS A 104 8.38 -6.98 16.04
CA HIS A 104 8.70 -7.78 14.84
C HIS A 104 8.35 -7.03 13.55
N ILE A 105 7.26 -6.27 13.53
CA ILE A 105 6.87 -5.41 12.40
C ILE A 105 7.83 -4.22 12.24
N GLU A 106 8.21 -3.56 13.33
CA GLU A 106 9.22 -2.49 13.33
C GLU A 106 10.60 -2.97 12.83
N SER A 107 10.96 -4.23 13.12
CA SER A 107 12.20 -4.83 12.61
C SER A 107 12.25 -4.90 11.07
N VAL A 108 11.09 -5.04 10.42
CA VAL A 108 11.00 -4.99 8.95
C VAL A 108 11.32 -3.57 8.46
N GLN A 109 10.83 -2.55 9.16
CA GLN A 109 11.13 -1.17 8.82
C GLN A 109 12.64 -0.91 8.85
N SER A 110 13.30 -1.27 9.95
CA SER A 110 14.74 -1.05 10.10
C SER A 110 15.57 -1.86 9.11
N THR A 111 15.16 -3.10 8.81
CA THR A 111 15.88 -3.98 7.89
C THR A 111 15.81 -3.50 6.44
N TYR A 112 14.66 -3.00 5.99
CA TYR A 112 14.44 -2.64 4.59
C TYR A 112 14.42 -1.13 4.33
N GLY A 113 14.52 -0.29 5.36
CA GLY A 113 14.51 1.17 5.21
C GLY A 113 13.22 1.70 4.57
N ILE A 114 12.10 1.03 4.81
CA ILE A 114 10.77 1.45 4.34
C ILE A 114 10.17 2.51 5.26
N ASN A 115 9.13 3.21 4.79
CA ASN A 115 8.33 4.10 5.62
C ASN A 115 7.19 3.30 6.28
N LEU A 116 7.29 3.04 7.59
CA LEU A 116 6.22 2.36 8.34
C LEU A 116 5.24 3.38 8.91
N VAL A 117 3.95 3.16 8.67
CA VAL A 117 2.87 4.01 9.17
C VAL A 117 1.84 3.12 9.87
N TRP A 118 1.72 3.31 11.19
CA TRP A 118 0.65 2.69 11.94
C TRP A 118 -0.65 3.47 11.76
N PHE A 119 -1.73 2.76 11.47
CA PHE A 119 -3.07 3.34 11.44
C PHE A 119 -4.01 2.58 12.38
N ARG A 120 -5.05 3.26 12.86
CA ARG A 120 -6.02 2.70 13.81
C ARG A 120 -7.47 2.89 13.38
N SER A 121 -7.71 3.67 12.34
CA SER A 121 -9.04 3.88 11.78
C SER A 121 -9.03 3.90 10.25
N LYS A 122 -10.22 3.78 9.65
CA LYS A 122 -10.37 4.00 8.20
C LYS A 122 -9.98 5.44 7.80
N ASP A 123 -10.20 6.40 8.70
CA ASP A 123 -9.94 7.81 8.44
C ASP A 123 -8.44 8.09 8.42
N ASP A 124 -7.65 7.43 9.28
CA ASP A 124 -6.18 7.49 9.22
C ASP A 124 -5.67 7.03 7.85
N LEU A 125 -6.19 5.91 7.34
CA LEU A 125 -5.83 5.39 6.02
C LEU A 125 -6.22 6.36 4.90
N ILE A 126 -7.47 6.84 4.89
CA ILE A 126 -7.94 7.78 3.86
C ILE A 126 -7.13 9.08 3.92
N ASN A 127 -6.85 9.59 5.11
CA ASN A 127 -6.05 10.79 5.31
C ASN A 127 -4.62 10.60 4.80
N TYR A 128 -4.00 9.45 5.09
CA TYR A 128 -2.66 9.14 4.57
C TYR A 128 -2.65 9.02 3.04
N ILE A 129 -3.63 8.32 2.44
CA ILE A 129 -3.75 8.25 0.99
C ILE A 129 -3.88 9.65 0.39
N ASN A 130 -4.70 10.51 0.99
CA ASN A 130 -4.96 11.85 0.46
C ASN A 130 -3.81 12.84 0.64
N ARG A 131 -3.06 12.74 1.74
CA ARG A 131 -2.10 13.78 2.16
C ARG A 131 -0.66 13.30 2.25
N GLY A 132 -0.44 12.00 2.45
CA GLY A 132 0.85 11.43 2.79
C GLY A 132 1.27 11.79 4.21
N SER A 133 2.57 11.80 4.48
CA SER A 133 3.17 12.29 5.73
C SER A 133 3.98 13.57 5.50
N SER A 134 4.56 14.13 6.58
CA SER A 134 5.53 15.23 6.47
C SER A 134 6.78 14.84 5.68
N THR A 135 7.19 13.57 5.73
CA THR A 135 8.36 13.02 5.03
C THR A 135 8.04 12.49 3.64
N VAL A 136 6.78 12.10 3.38
CA VAL A 136 6.30 11.58 2.09
C VAL A 136 5.03 12.35 1.67
N PRO A 137 5.12 13.64 1.32
CA PRO A 137 3.93 14.46 1.06
C PRO A 137 3.28 14.15 -0.31
N ARG A 138 1.94 14.02 -0.35
CA ARG A 138 1.18 13.57 -1.54
C ARG A 138 1.28 14.49 -2.77
N ASN A 139 1.62 15.77 -2.58
CA ASN A 139 1.82 16.71 -3.68
C ASN A 139 3.12 16.45 -4.46
N ARG A 140 4.11 15.78 -3.83
CA ARG A 140 5.40 15.42 -4.45
C ARG A 140 5.51 13.93 -4.73
N HIS A 141 4.88 13.11 -3.89
CA HIS A 141 4.90 11.66 -3.97
C HIS A 141 3.55 11.14 -4.44
N LYS A 142 3.38 10.81 -5.71
CA LYS A 142 2.13 10.19 -6.19
C LYS A 142 2.16 8.70 -5.91
N ILE A 143 0.99 8.12 -5.63
CA ILE A 143 0.86 6.67 -5.42
C ILE A 143 1.05 6.00 -6.77
N SER A 144 2.19 5.36 -7.00
CA SER A 144 2.46 4.54 -8.19
C SER A 144 1.98 3.10 -8.03
N GLY A 145 1.71 2.67 -6.80
CA GLY A 145 0.97 1.44 -6.57
C GLY A 145 0.39 1.32 -5.16
N PHE A 146 -0.65 0.50 -5.04
CA PHE A 146 -1.35 0.22 -3.80
C PHE A 146 -1.69 -1.27 -3.73
N GLU A 147 -1.20 -1.98 -2.71
CA GLU A 147 -1.54 -3.38 -2.50
C GLU A 147 -2.13 -3.61 -1.10
N PHE A 148 -3.31 -4.24 -1.02
CA PHE A 148 -3.95 -4.61 0.25
C PHE A 148 -3.77 -6.09 0.58
N PHE A 149 -3.28 -6.40 1.78
CA PHE A 149 -3.17 -7.75 2.35
C PHE A 149 -3.98 -7.82 3.64
N GLY A 150 -5.01 -8.66 3.68
CA GLY A 150 -5.88 -8.76 4.85
C GLY A 150 -7.16 -9.47 4.54
N HIS A 151 -8.05 -9.49 5.53
CA HIS A 151 -9.41 -9.96 5.37
C HIS A 151 -10.22 -9.00 4.51
N SER A 152 -11.20 -9.56 3.80
CA SER A 152 -12.14 -8.78 3.00
C SER A 152 -13.39 -9.57 2.69
N ASN A 153 -14.40 -8.84 2.25
CA ASN A 153 -15.53 -9.38 1.52
C ASN A 153 -15.65 -8.59 0.20
N LYS A 154 -16.74 -8.78 -0.54
CA LYS A 154 -16.93 -8.07 -1.81
C LYS A 154 -16.99 -6.55 -1.71
N TYR A 155 -17.31 -5.99 -0.53
CA TYR A 155 -17.55 -4.56 -0.32
C TYR A 155 -16.49 -3.85 0.53
N CYS A 156 -15.69 -4.60 1.30
CA CYS A 156 -14.83 -4.02 2.32
C CYS A 156 -13.42 -4.59 2.33
N PHE A 157 -12.44 -3.72 2.58
CA PHE A 157 -11.21 -4.13 3.26
C PHE A 157 -11.48 -4.17 4.76
N LEU A 158 -11.35 -5.34 5.36
CA LEU A 158 -11.53 -5.52 6.80
C LEU A 158 -10.14 -5.39 7.44
N PHE A 159 -9.88 -4.27 8.10
CA PHE A 159 -8.57 -4.02 8.74
C PHE A 159 -8.38 -4.90 9.97
N ASP A 160 -9.48 -5.37 10.52
CA ASP A 160 -9.55 -6.32 11.58
C ASP A 160 -10.64 -7.36 11.24
N TYR A 161 -10.53 -8.59 11.74
CA TYR A 161 -11.61 -9.57 11.65
C TYR A 161 -11.39 -10.64 12.71
N SER A 162 -12.38 -10.89 13.56
CA SER A 162 -12.19 -11.73 14.76
C SER A 162 -11.01 -11.25 15.62
N SER A 163 -10.72 -9.95 15.63
CA SER A 163 -9.69 -9.39 16.50
C SER A 163 -10.30 -8.84 17.79
N ASP A 164 -11.50 -8.27 17.69
CA ASP A 164 -12.25 -7.67 18.80
C ASP A 164 -13.45 -8.55 19.15
N VAL A 165 -14.32 -8.70 18.14
CA VAL A 165 -15.57 -9.44 18.20
C VAL A 165 -15.46 -10.67 17.32
N TYR A 166 -15.92 -11.81 17.83
CA TYR A 166 -15.94 -13.07 17.08
C TYR A 166 -16.71 -12.93 15.75
N ALA A 167 -16.08 -13.39 14.67
CA ALA A 167 -16.64 -13.44 13.32
C ALA A 167 -17.08 -12.07 12.75
N ALA A 168 -16.54 -10.98 13.25
CA ALA A 168 -16.84 -9.63 12.78
C ALA A 168 -15.58 -8.75 12.70
N SER A 169 -15.70 -7.68 11.92
CA SER A 169 -14.76 -6.56 11.87
C SER A 169 -15.40 -5.37 12.58
N THR A 170 -14.63 -4.65 13.38
CA THR A 170 -15.03 -3.37 13.97
C THR A 170 -14.42 -2.18 13.21
N VAL A 171 -13.41 -2.41 12.35
CA VAL A 171 -12.76 -1.37 11.55
C VAL A 171 -12.56 -1.85 10.10
N TRP A 172 -13.24 -1.18 9.16
CA TRP A 172 -13.17 -1.50 7.74
C TRP A 172 -13.22 -0.24 6.86
N LEU A 173 -12.67 -0.34 5.65
CA LEU A 173 -12.93 0.59 4.55
C LEU A 173 -13.98 -0.02 3.63
N HIS A 174 -15.19 0.54 3.63
CA HIS A 174 -16.27 0.11 2.74
C HIS A 174 -16.09 0.77 1.37
N GLU A 175 -16.62 0.17 0.31
CA GLU A 175 -16.63 0.76 -1.03
C GLU A 175 -17.34 2.13 -1.10
N ASN A 176 -18.18 2.44 -0.11
CA ASN A 176 -18.90 3.72 0.01
C ASN A 176 -18.03 4.81 0.64
N ASP A 177 -16.93 4.43 1.30
CA ASP A 177 -15.94 5.36 1.82
C ASP A 177 -14.98 5.81 0.70
N LEU A 178 -14.86 5.05 -0.40
CA LEU A 178 -13.90 5.31 -1.48
C LEU A 178 -14.03 6.69 -2.16
N PRO A 179 -15.22 7.30 -2.33
CA PRO A 179 -15.32 8.67 -2.84
C PRO A 179 -14.58 9.72 -2.00
N ARG A 180 -14.21 9.39 -0.75
CA ARG A 180 -13.41 10.25 0.12
C ARG A 180 -11.91 10.21 -0.23
N ILE A 181 -11.48 9.27 -1.06
CA ILE A 181 -10.12 9.19 -1.58
C ILE A 181 -9.96 10.14 -2.76
N SER A 182 -8.93 10.99 -2.70
CA SER A 182 -8.58 11.90 -3.77
C SER A 182 -8.03 11.13 -4.96
N ARG A 183 -8.75 11.17 -6.08
CA ARG A 183 -8.26 10.68 -7.38
C ARG A 183 -6.88 11.26 -7.74
N GLY A 184 -6.63 12.51 -7.38
CA GLY A 184 -5.35 13.17 -7.61
C GLY A 184 -4.20 12.63 -6.76
N ALA A 185 -4.45 11.71 -5.82
CA ALA A 185 -3.40 11.07 -5.05
C ALA A 185 -2.60 10.04 -5.87
N PHE A 186 -3.23 9.42 -6.88
CA PHE A 186 -2.64 8.35 -7.67
C PHE A 186 -1.91 8.88 -8.91
N ALA A 187 -0.82 8.20 -9.27
CA ALA A 187 -0.19 8.37 -10.57
C ALA A 187 -1.09 7.79 -11.66
N ARG A 188 -0.96 8.30 -12.90
CA ARG A 188 -1.85 7.93 -14.02
C ARG A 188 -1.90 6.43 -14.31
N ASN A 189 -0.78 5.75 -14.15
CA ASN A 189 -0.61 4.32 -14.44
C ASN A 189 -0.35 3.52 -13.16
N ALA A 190 -0.93 3.95 -12.04
CA ALA A 190 -0.71 3.27 -10.77
C ALA A 190 -1.19 1.81 -10.83
N TYR A 191 -0.44 0.90 -10.21
CA TYR A 191 -0.85 -0.50 -10.06
C TYR A 191 -1.60 -0.69 -8.75
N CYS A 192 -2.86 -1.13 -8.78
CA CYS A 192 -3.61 -1.45 -7.57
C CYS A 192 -3.98 -2.93 -7.52
N GLN A 193 -3.82 -3.56 -6.36
CA GLN A 193 -4.27 -4.93 -6.13
C GLN A 193 -4.78 -5.13 -4.71
N SER A 194 -5.83 -5.92 -4.57
CA SER A 194 -6.25 -6.51 -3.31
C SER A 194 -5.99 -8.01 -3.34
N TRP A 195 -5.33 -8.51 -2.30
CA TRP A 195 -5.07 -9.93 -2.05
C TRP A 195 -6.10 -10.56 -1.09
N GLY A 196 -7.15 -9.82 -0.75
CA GLY A 196 -8.25 -10.32 0.06
C GLY A 196 -9.32 -11.03 -0.78
N CYS A 197 -10.08 -11.90 -0.12
CA CYS A 197 -11.23 -12.61 -0.69
C CYS A 197 -12.29 -11.67 -1.28
N HIS A 198 -12.90 -12.08 -2.40
CA HIS A 198 -14.11 -11.50 -3.00
C HIS A 198 -14.05 -10.03 -3.47
N THR A 199 -12.94 -9.32 -3.32
CA THR A 199 -12.85 -7.89 -3.67
C THR A 199 -13.08 -7.59 -5.14
N GLY A 200 -12.83 -8.56 -6.02
CA GLY A 200 -13.13 -8.47 -7.46
C GLY A 200 -14.63 -8.44 -7.79
N GLU A 201 -15.50 -8.82 -6.85
CA GLU A 201 -16.96 -8.91 -7.08
C GLU A 201 -17.66 -7.55 -6.97
N SER A 202 -17.12 -6.59 -6.20
CA SER A 202 -17.63 -5.21 -6.15
C SER A 202 -16.55 -4.15 -5.91
N MET A 203 -15.74 -4.31 -4.87
CA MET A 203 -14.73 -3.34 -4.42
C MET A 203 -13.80 -2.87 -5.56
N SER A 204 -13.34 -3.75 -6.45
CA SER A 204 -12.51 -3.38 -7.61
C SER A 204 -13.16 -2.35 -8.54
N ARG A 205 -14.45 -2.51 -8.85
CA ARG A 205 -15.21 -1.58 -9.69
C ARG A 205 -15.41 -0.24 -8.99
N ALA A 206 -15.75 -0.29 -7.69
CA ALA A 206 -15.92 0.92 -6.88
C ALA A 206 -14.60 1.70 -6.73
N TRP A 207 -13.48 1.00 -6.54
CA TRP A 207 -12.14 1.57 -6.50
C TRP A 207 -11.82 2.32 -7.79
N LYS A 208 -11.98 1.67 -8.96
CA LYS A 208 -11.76 2.32 -10.25
C LYS A 208 -12.64 3.54 -10.45
N LYS A 209 -13.91 3.50 -10.01
CA LYS A 209 -14.82 4.65 -10.07
C LYS A 209 -14.32 5.83 -9.24
N ALA A 210 -13.83 5.58 -8.02
CA ALA A 210 -13.38 6.62 -7.11
C ALA A 210 -11.99 7.18 -7.45
N THR A 211 -11.03 6.30 -7.73
CA THR A 211 -9.62 6.67 -7.92
C THR A 211 -9.22 6.86 -9.38
N GLY A 212 -10.04 6.38 -10.32
CA GLY A 212 -9.69 6.30 -11.74
C GLY A 212 -8.65 5.22 -12.08
N VAL A 213 -8.20 4.43 -11.09
CA VAL A 213 -7.18 3.39 -11.26
C VAL A 213 -7.84 2.02 -11.14
N PRO A 214 -7.67 1.09 -12.11
CA PRO A 214 -8.15 -0.29 -11.96
C PRO A 214 -7.48 -0.98 -10.77
N MET A 215 -8.25 -1.78 -10.02
CA MET A 215 -7.71 -2.61 -8.96
C MET A 215 -7.95 -4.08 -9.25
N VAL A 216 -6.89 -4.86 -9.32
CA VAL A 216 -6.98 -6.32 -9.39
C VAL A 216 -7.55 -6.85 -8.08
N GLY A 217 -8.61 -7.65 -8.14
CA GLY A 217 -9.25 -8.27 -6.97
C GLY A 217 -9.66 -9.71 -7.26
N ALA A 218 -9.86 -10.49 -6.20
CA ALA A 218 -10.27 -11.88 -6.31
C ALA A 218 -11.80 -12.00 -6.47
N ILE A 219 -12.25 -12.82 -7.41
CA ILE A 219 -13.57 -13.45 -7.35
C ILE A 219 -13.37 -14.79 -6.62
N GLY A 220 -14.14 -15.02 -5.55
CA GLY A 220 -13.92 -16.13 -4.64
C GLY A 220 -12.88 -15.87 -3.55
N LYS A 221 -12.48 -16.94 -2.85
CA LYS A 221 -11.54 -16.87 -1.71
C LYS A 221 -10.09 -16.73 -2.18
N THR A 222 -9.29 -16.02 -1.39
CA THR A 222 -7.82 -16.13 -1.46
C THR A 222 -7.33 -17.14 -0.43
N ASP A 223 -6.13 -17.66 -0.64
CA ASP A 223 -5.52 -18.71 0.18
C ASP A 223 -4.14 -18.27 0.67
N TYR A 224 -4.05 -18.10 1.98
CA TYR A 224 -2.84 -17.77 2.74
C TYR A 224 -2.24 -19.00 3.43
N SER A 225 -2.82 -20.19 3.22
CA SER A 225 -2.29 -21.44 3.77
C SER A 225 -0.99 -21.82 3.10
N PHE A 226 -0.08 -22.47 3.82
CA PHE A 226 1.17 -23.04 3.28
C PHE A 226 1.99 -22.08 2.40
N MET A 227 1.90 -20.77 2.65
CA MET A 227 2.57 -19.73 1.85
C MET A 227 4.09 -19.95 1.75
N HIS A 228 4.72 -20.55 2.77
CA HIS A 228 6.14 -20.88 2.76
C HIS A 228 6.54 -21.81 1.59
N LEU A 229 5.62 -22.67 1.12
CA LEU A 229 5.83 -23.55 -0.03
C LEU A 229 5.71 -22.81 -1.38
N ARG A 230 5.17 -21.59 -1.38
CA ARG A 230 4.88 -20.78 -2.58
C ARG A 230 5.67 -19.47 -2.60
N GLY A 231 6.82 -19.43 -1.93
CA GLY A 231 7.64 -18.22 -1.85
C GLY A 231 6.91 -17.04 -1.19
N TRP A 232 5.98 -17.32 -0.26
CA TRP A 232 5.14 -16.36 0.42
C TRP A 232 4.15 -15.58 -0.47
N LYS A 233 3.79 -16.15 -1.61
CA LYS A 233 2.77 -15.59 -2.51
C LYS A 233 1.37 -16.08 -2.14
N VAL A 234 0.42 -15.15 -2.17
CA VAL A 234 -1.01 -15.43 -1.97
C VAL A 234 -1.56 -16.15 -3.19
N ALA A 235 -2.34 -17.20 -2.96
CA ALA A 235 -3.03 -17.92 -4.03
C ALA A 235 -4.53 -17.64 -4.03
N LEU A 236 -5.22 -18.17 -5.04
CA LEU A 236 -6.67 -18.25 -5.06
C LEU A 236 -7.11 -19.60 -4.50
N GLY A 237 -8.23 -19.62 -3.80
CA GLY A 237 -8.94 -20.86 -3.47
C GLY A 237 -9.54 -21.51 -4.72
N SER A 238 -10.04 -22.74 -4.55
CA SER A 238 -10.66 -23.50 -5.64
C SER A 238 -11.78 -22.70 -6.33
N GLY A 239 -11.74 -22.66 -7.67
CA GLY A 239 -12.69 -21.92 -8.51
C GLY A 239 -12.50 -20.39 -8.53
N GLY A 240 -11.52 -19.85 -7.80
CA GLY A 240 -11.25 -18.42 -7.79
C GLY A 240 -10.55 -17.91 -9.05
N ARG A 241 -10.70 -16.62 -9.34
CA ARG A 241 -9.98 -15.94 -10.43
C ARG A 241 -9.71 -14.47 -10.10
N TRP A 242 -8.65 -13.91 -10.69
CA TRP A 242 -8.38 -12.47 -10.63
C TRP A 242 -9.21 -11.70 -11.67
N THR A 243 -9.64 -10.49 -11.34
CA THR A 243 -10.34 -9.56 -12.25
C THR A 243 -9.95 -8.11 -11.92
N ASN A 244 -10.16 -7.17 -12.85
CA ASN A 244 -9.94 -5.73 -12.65
C ASN A 244 -11.10 -4.86 -13.13
#